data_AF-A0A328CDX7-F1
#
_entry.id   AF-A0A328CDX7-F1
#
_cell.length_a   1.000
_cell.length_b   1.000
_cell.length_c   1.000
_cell.angle_alpha   90.00
_cell.angle_beta   90.00
_cell.angle_gamma   90.00
#
_symmetry.space_group_name_H-M   'P 1'
#
loop_
_entity.id
_entity.type
_entity.pdbx_description
1 polymer ?
#
loop_
_entity_poly.entity_id
_entity_poly.type
_entity_poly.pdbx_seq_one_letter_code
_entity_poly.pdbx_strand_id
1 'polypeptide(L)'
;MNTTMRWATMLTLGLMLVGGGAAVAQQSDEGERLLTDFNDRNGGGVIDEDLDALTPAQMSDRAANKIDAMRVTLESTTQLLDNARDEERDILKINCINEKLASIRGFVKVSEQSYVSLTDSVSANDGAASRHHYTLVSIAGQRVSGLGEEARVCAGEELRYADDAVLEVSVDPGIGSPDEDFLADEREVLDRLPELTPYQ
;
A
#
# COMPACT_ATOMS: atom_id res chain seq x y z
N MET A 1 67.12 26.96 -21.33
CA MET A 1 67.42 28.39 -21.14
C MET A 1 66.19 29.08 -20.58
N ASN A 2 66.37 29.75 -19.43
CA ASN A 2 65.44 30.72 -18.84
C ASN A 2 65.42 32.03 -19.64
N THR A 3 64.28 32.76 -19.60
CA THR A 3 64.08 34.23 -19.44
C THR A 3 62.61 34.56 -19.77
N THR A 4 61.70 34.82 -18.82
CA THR A 4 61.36 36.08 -18.10
C THR A 4 60.70 37.21 -18.91
N MET A 5 59.44 37.57 -18.57
CA MET A 5 58.85 38.93 -18.29
C MET A 5 57.33 38.90 -18.59
N ARG A 6 56.40 38.95 -17.61
CA ARG A 6 55.91 40.06 -16.76
C ARG A 6 55.47 41.31 -17.53
N TRP A 7 54.17 41.61 -17.47
CA TRP A 7 53.45 42.90 -17.40
C TRP A 7 51.95 42.57 -17.62
N ALA A 8 50.93 43.16 -17.01
CA ALA A 8 50.78 44.04 -15.86
C ALA A 8 49.27 43.97 -15.47
N THR A 9 49.04 43.86 -14.17
CA THR A 9 47.86 44.31 -13.40
C THR A 9 46.71 45.03 -14.13
N MET A 10 45.47 44.57 -13.89
CA MET A 10 44.40 45.48 -13.49
C MET A 10 43.49 44.83 -12.44
N LEU A 11 43.61 45.34 -11.21
CA LEU A 11 42.63 45.24 -10.14
C LEU A 11 41.33 45.93 -10.57
N THR A 12 40.20 45.28 -10.39
CA THR A 12 38.99 45.93 -9.86
C THR A 12 38.38 45.05 -8.77
N LEU A 13 38.51 45.59 -7.57
CA LEU A 13 37.94 45.16 -6.31
C LEU A 13 36.43 45.49 -6.33
N GLY A 14 35.58 44.48 -6.20
CA GLY A 14 34.13 44.62 -6.00
C GLY A 14 33.74 43.92 -4.70
N LEU A 15 33.48 44.75 -3.68
CA LEU A 15 33.32 44.43 -2.27
C LEU A 15 31.97 43.75 -1.95
N MET A 16 32.06 42.70 -1.11
CA MET A 16 31.11 42.12 -0.15
C MET A 16 29.59 42.28 -0.33
N LEU A 17 28.89 41.13 -0.28
CA LEU A 17 27.83 40.91 0.70
C LEU A 17 27.91 39.48 1.24
N VAL A 18 28.43 39.38 2.46
CA VAL A 18 28.25 38.25 3.36
C VAL A 18 26.79 38.29 3.83
N GLY A 19 25.99 37.36 3.35
CA GLY A 19 24.69 37.01 3.91
C GLY A 19 24.69 35.50 4.11
N GLY A 20 24.98 35.06 5.33
CA GLY A 20 25.09 33.66 5.69
C GLY A 20 23.81 32.91 5.35
N GLY A 21 23.93 31.93 4.46
CA GLY A 21 22.92 30.92 4.26
C GLY A 21 22.86 30.03 5.50
N ALA A 22 21.86 30.26 6.35
CA ALA A 22 21.27 29.20 7.14
C ALA A 22 20.05 28.70 6.36
N ALA A 23 20.28 27.82 5.38
CA ALA A 23 19.23 26.93 4.93
C ALA A 23 19.04 25.91 6.06
N VAL A 24 18.25 26.28 7.06
CA VAL A 24 17.77 25.34 8.06
C VAL A 24 16.91 24.30 7.33
N ALA A 25 17.21 23.03 7.58
CA ALA A 25 16.52 21.89 7.03
C ALA A 25 15.01 21.99 7.28
N GLN A 26 14.21 21.97 6.22
CA GLN A 26 12.75 21.97 6.27
C GLN A 26 12.20 20.56 5.98
N GLN A 27 12.93 19.51 6.37
CA GLN A 27 12.66 18.12 5.97
C GLN A 27 11.87 17.32 7.04
N SER A 28 11.52 17.92 8.19
CA SER A 28 10.75 17.25 9.24
C SER A 28 9.23 17.28 9.00
N ASP A 29 8.71 18.38 8.45
CA ASP A 29 7.26 18.60 8.34
C ASP A 29 6.56 17.71 7.28
N GLU A 30 7.26 17.33 6.21
CA GLU A 30 6.66 16.49 5.16
C GLU A 30 6.50 15.05 5.61
N GLY A 31 7.44 14.53 6.42
CA GLY A 31 7.37 13.19 6.99
C GLY A 31 6.21 13.06 7.98
N GLU A 32 6.06 14.02 8.89
CA GLU A 32 4.96 14.03 9.86
C GLU A 32 3.59 14.20 9.20
N ARG A 33 3.48 15.00 8.13
CA ARG A 33 2.25 15.15 7.34
C ARG A 33 1.88 13.88 6.57
N LEU A 34 2.85 13.19 5.98
CA LEU A 34 2.60 11.93 5.29
C LEU A 34 2.11 10.86 6.28
N LEU A 35 2.70 10.82 7.48
CA LEU A 35 2.30 9.89 8.54
C LEU A 35 0.88 10.16 9.04
N THR A 36 0.49 11.43 9.19
CA THR A 36 -0.86 11.80 9.63
C THR A 36 -1.93 11.56 8.55
N ASP A 37 -1.68 11.87 7.28
CA ASP A 37 -2.62 11.55 6.17
C ASP A 37 -2.82 10.03 6.00
N PHE A 38 -1.75 9.25 6.19
CA PHE A 38 -1.84 7.79 6.17
C PHE A 38 -2.65 7.22 7.35
N ASN A 39 -2.53 7.85 8.53
CA ASN A 39 -3.20 7.44 9.76
C ASN A 39 -4.73 7.64 9.70
N ASP A 40 -5.18 8.73 9.08
CA ASP A 40 -6.61 9.07 8.97
C ASP A 40 -7.36 8.17 7.96
N ARG A 41 -6.72 7.77 6.85
CA ARG A 41 -7.34 6.88 5.85
C ARG A 41 -7.50 5.44 6.31
N ASN A 42 -6.77 5.04 7.36
CA ASN A 42 -6.63 3.65 7.78
C ASN A 42 -7.23 3.30 9.13
N GLY A 43 -7.94 4.22 9.77
CA GLY A 43 -8.63 3.92 11.03
C GLY A 43 -7.71 3.86 12.26
N GLY A 44 -6.69 4.72 12.33
CA GLY A 44 -6.00 5.04 13.59
C GLY A 44 -4.87 4.10 14.00
N GLY A 45 -3.69 4.67 14.20
CA GLY A 45 -2.54 4.12 14.91
C GLY A 45 -1.62 3.21 14.08
N VAL A 46 -1.02 3.71 12.98
CA VAL A 46 -0.13 2.91 12.12
C VAL A 46 1.16 2.44 12.84
N ILE A 47 1.45 2.91 14.06
CA ILE A 47 2.53 2.36 14.90
C ILE A 47 2.10 2.52 16.38
N ASP A 48 1.65 1.44 17.02
CA ASP A 48 1.34 1.40 18.49
C ASP A 48 2.62 1.32 19.36
N GLU A 49 3.76 1.68 18.78
CA GLU A 49 5.10 1.48 19.32
C GLU A 49 5.72 2.84 19.64
N ASP A 50 6.15 3.05 20.88
CA ASP A 50 6.89 4.24 21.27
C ASP A 50 8.29 4.22 20.63
N LEU A 51 8.42 4.91 19.50
CA LEU A 51 9.66 4.97 18.71
C LEU A 51 10.81 5.63 19.46
N ASP A 52 10.52 6.53 20.40
CA ASP A 52 11.54 7.26 21.16
C ASP A 52 12.14 6.40 22.28
N ALA A 53 11.42 5.35 22.68
CA ALA A 53 11.90 4.36 23.65
C ALA A 53 12.83 3.29 23.02
N LEU A 54 12.94 3.22 21.69
CA LEU A 54 13.74 2.20 21.00
C LEU A 54 15.18 2.65 20.78
N THR A 55 16.12 1.75 21.04
CA THR A 55 17.51 1.91 20.61
C THR A 55 17.67 1.59 19.11
N PRO A 56 18.67 2.17 18.43
CA PRO A 56 18.93 1.88 17.01
C PRO A 56 19.16 0.39 16.71
N ALA A 57 19.80 -0.34 17.63
CA ALA A 57 19.97 -1.80 17.51
C ALA A 57 18.61 -2.53 17.57
N GLN A 58 17.74 -2.16 18.51
CA GLN A 58 16.39 -2.73 18.60
C GLN A 58 15.55 -2.42 17.36
N MET A 59 15.68 -1.23 16.77
CA MET A 59 15.01 -0.89 15.51
C MET A 59 15.44 -1.84 14.39
N SER A 60 16.75 -2.13 14.27
CA SER A 60 17.26 -3.07 13.26
C SER A 60 16.69 -4.48 13.46
N ASP A 61 16.76 -5.02 14.68
CA ASP A 61 16.26 -6.37 14.96
C ASP A 61 14.76 -6.49 14.69
N ARG A 62 13.98 -5.48 15.11
CA ARG A 62 12.53 -5.45 14.87
C ARG A 62 12.20 -5.27 13.39
N ALA A 63 12.93 -4.43 12.65
CA ALA A 63 12.75 -4.27 11.22
C ALA A 63 12.98 -5.58 10.46
N ALA A 64 14.03 -6.33 10.82
CA ALA A 64 14.30 -7.64 10.24
C ALA A 64 13.12 -8.61 10.45
N ASN A 65 12.60 -8.70 11.68
CA ASN A 65 11.43 -9.55 11.98
C ASN A 65 10.19 -9.15 11.17
N LYS A 66 9.94 -7.84 11.00
CA LYS A 66 8.82 -7.36 10.18
C LYS A 66 9.00 -7.75 8.71
N ILE A 67 10.22 -7.67 8.17
CA ILE A 67 10.52 -8.12 6.79
C ILE A 67 10.30 -9.62 6.62
N ASP A 68 10.71 -10.42 7.58
CA ASP A 68 10.47 -11.87 7.52
C ASP A 68 8.98 -12.20 7.57
N ALA A 69 8.20 -11.51 8.41
CA ALA A 69 6.74 -11.64 8.40
C ALA A 69 6.13 -11.25 7.04
N MET A 70 6.60 -10.16 6.42
CA MET A 70 6.14 -9.76 5.09
C MET A 70 6.46 -10.80 4.01
N ARG A 71 7.63 -11.45 4.08
CA ARG A 71 8.03 -12.53 3.17
C ARG A 71 7.13 -13.74 3.30
N VAL A 72 6.76 -14.11 4.53
CA VAL A 72 5.78 -15.18 4.79
C VAL A 72 4.44 -14.84 4.14
N THR A 73 3.94 -13.60 4.30
CA THR A 73 2.69 -13.17 3.64
C THR A 73 2.81 -13.17 2.11
N LEU A 74 3.97 -12.81 1.57
CA LEU A 74 4.23 -12.86 0.12
C LEU A 74 4.17 -14.30 -0.41
N GLU A 75 4.79 -15.24 0.31
CA GLU A 75 4.77 -16.66 -0.04
C GLU A 75 3.35 -17.24 0.03
N SER A 76 2.64 -17.00 1.13
CA SER A 76 1.25 -17.49 1.28
C SER A 76 0.32 -16.91 0.22
N THR A 77 0.43 -15.62 -0.10
CA THR A 77 -0.38 -14.99 -1.15
C THR A 77 -0.04 -15.52 -2.55
N THR A 78 1.23 -15.90 -2.78
CA THR A 78 1.63 -16.56 -4.03
C THR A 78 0.95 -17.94 -4.12
N GLN A 79 0.89 -18.69 -3.03
CA GLN A 79 0.22 -19.98 -2.99
C GLN A 79 -1.31 -19.85 -3.21
N LEU A 80 -1.96 -18.83 -2.65
CA LEU A 80 -3.37 -18.52 -2.93
C LEU A 80 -3.62 -18.31 -4.42
N LEU A 81 -2.73 -17.57 -5.08
CA LEU A 81 -2.84 -17.31 -6.51
C LEU A 81 -2.70 -18.60 -7.33
N ASP A 82 -1.76 -19.46 -6.97
CA ASP A 82 -1.54 -20.72 -7.67
C ASP A 82 -2.74 -21.66 -7.50
N ASN A 83 -3.30 -21.78 -6.30
CA ASN A 83 -4.53 -22.54 -6.06
C ASN A 83 -5.72 -21.98 -6.88
N ALA A 84 -5.91 -20.65 -6.89
CA ALA A 84 -6.99 -20.03 -7.66
C ALA A 84 -6.86 -20.25 -9.18
N ARG A 85 -5.63 -20.37 -9.70
CA ARG A 85 -5.36 -20.68 -11.10
C ARG A 85 -5.67 -22.13 -11.45
N ASP A 86 -5.36 -23.05 -10.54
CA ASP A 86 -5.45 -24.49 -10.80
C ASP A 86 -6.87 -25.04 -10.61
N GLU A 87 -7.58 -24.58 -9.58
CA GLU A 87 -8.86 -25.18 -9.15
C GLU A 87 -10.08 -24.51 -9.80
N GLU A 88 -10.18 -23.18 -9.72
CA GLU A 88 -11.43 -22.46 -9.99
C GLU A 88 -11.41 -21.72 -11.34
N ARG A 89 -10.23 -21.29 -11.80
CA ARG A 89 -10.02 -20.47 -13.02
C ARG A 89 -10.92 -19.23 -13.08
N ASP A 90 -11.37 -18.73 -11.94
CA ASP A 90 -12.13 -17.51 -11.85
C ASP A 90 -11.20 -16.31 -12.10
N ILE A 91 -11.38 -15.67 -13.24
CA ILE A 91 -10.58 -14.52 -13.68
C ILE A 91 -10.69 -13.37 -12.66
N LEU A 92 -11.82 -13.19 -11.99
CA LEU A 92 -12.02 -12.13 -11.01
C LEU A 92 -11.18 -12.39 -9.76
N LYS A 93 -11.23 -13.62 -9.21
CA LYS A 93 -10.39 -14.01 -8.07
C LYS A 93 -8.90 -13.90 -8.39
N ILE A 94 -8.49 -14.43 -9.54
CA ILE A 94 -7.09 -14.38 -10.00
C ILE A 94 -6.61 -12.93 -10.14
N ASN A 95 -7.41 -12.04 -10.72
CA ASN A 95 -7.04 -10.63 -10.85
C ASN A 95 -6.96 -9.92 -9.48
N CYS A 96 -7.93 -10.18 -8.59
CA CYS A 96 -7.95 -9.64 -7.23
C CYS A 96 -6.68 -10.04 -6.46
N ILE A 97 -6.35 -11.34 -6.43
CA ILE A 97 -5.16 -11.85 -5.74
C ILE A 97 -3.89 -11.30 -6.39
N ASN A 98 -3.81 -11.23 -7.73
CA ASN A 98 -2.66 -10.66 -8.44
C ASN A 98 -2.40 -9.20 -8.06
N GLU A 99 -3.45 -8.38 -7.93
CA GLU A 99 -3.32 -6.97 -7.54
C GLU A 99 -2.73 -6.84 -6.13
N LYS A 100 -3.25 -7.61 -5.16
CA LYS A 100 -2.73 -7.63 -3.79
C LYS A 100 -1.30 -8.14 -3.75
N LEU A 101 -1.01 -9.21 -4.48
CA LEU A 101 0.32 -9.80 -4.57
C LEU A 101 1.35 -8.84 -5.15
N ALA A 102 0.99 -8.08 -6.20
CA ALA A 102 1.85 -7.05 -6.77
C ALA A 102 2.15 -5.95 -5.75
N SER A 103 1.13 -5.52 -4.99
CA SER A 103 1.28 -4.54 -3.93
C SER A 103 2.19 -5.03 -2.80
N ILE A 104 1.99 -6.27 -2.33
CA ILE A 104 2.82 -6.91 -1.29
C ILE A 104 4.29 -6.96 -1.74
N ARG A 105 4.56 -7.41 -2.98
CA ARG A 105 5.92 -7.43 -3.54
C ARG A 105 6.56 -6.04 -3.54
N GLY A 106 5.79 -5.01 -3.88
CA GLY A 106 6.24 -3.62 -3.84
C GLY A 106 6.67 -3.19 -2.43
N PHE A 107 5.84 -3.45 -1.43
CA PHE A 107 6.14 -3.10 -0.04
C PHE A 107 7.32 -3.90 0.53
N VAL A 108 7.45 -5.20 0.23
CA VAL A 108 8.60 -6.01 0.63
C VAL A 108 9.89 -5.38 0.09
N LYS A 109 9.92 -5.04 -1.21
CA LYS A 109 11.09 -4.44 -1.85
C LYS A 109 11.47 -3.09 -1.22
N VAL A 110 10.50 -2.21 -0.97
CA VAL A 110 10.74 -0.91 -0.33
C VAL A 110 11.26 -1.08 1.09
N SER A 111 10.75 -2.08 1.81
CA SER A 111 11.16 -2.38 3.18
C SER A 111 12.59 -2.90 3.25
N GLU A 112 12.96 -3.82 2.36
CA GLU A 112 14.33 -4.33 2.26
C GLU A 112 15.33 -3.20 1.94
N GLN A 113 14.97 -2.29 1.03
CA GLN A 113 15.80 -1.11 0.74
C GLN A 113 15.90 -0.17 1.94
N SER A 114 14.79 0.06 2.65
CA SER A 114 14.76 0.91 3.85
C SER A 114 15.55 0.29 4.98
N TYR A 115 15.57 -1.04 5.08
CA TYR A 115 16.37 -1.77 6.07
C TYR A 115 17.87 -1.62 5.84
N VAL A 116 18.33 -1.65 4.58
CA VAL A 116 19.75 -1.34 4.28
C VAL A 116 20.10 0.07 4.77
N SER A 117 19.28 1.06 4.41
CA SER A 117 19.50 2.45 4.86
C SER A 117 19.40 2.63 6.37
N LEU A 118 18.55 1.85 7.05
CA LEU A 118 18.51 1.78 8.51
C LEU A 118 19.84 1.28 9.07
N THR A 119 20.38 0.17 8.56
CA THR A 119 21.66 -0.38 9.04
C THR A 119 22.84 0.57 8.83
N ASP A 120 22.83 1.31 7.71
CA ASP A 120 23.81 2.36 7.44
C ASP A 120 23.68 3.52 8.45
N SER A 121 22.44 3.96 8.72
CA SER A 121 22.15 5.04 9.67
C SER A 121 22.54 4.66 11.12
N VAL A 122 22.28 3.41 11.52
CA VAL A 122 22.71 2.86 12.81
C VAL A 122 24.22 2.90 12.92
N SER A 123 24.92 2.47 11.87
CA SER A 123 26.40 2.49 11.82
C SER A 123 26.97 3.91 11.86
N ALA A 124 26.26 4.88 11.28
CA ALA A 124 26.60 6.29 11.31
C ALA A 124 26.21 7.01 12.63
N ASN A 125 25.55 6.31 13.57
CA ASN A 125 24.94 6.89 14.78
C ASN A 125 23.93 8.01 14.49
N ASP A 126 23.26 7.97 13.33
CA ASP A 126 22.18 8.89 12.99
C ASP A 126 20.84 8.33 13.49
N GLY A 127 20.45 8.72 14.70
CA GLY A 127 19.20 8.29 15.31
C GLY A 127 17.94 8.80 14.60
N ALA A 128 18.00 9.98 13.96
CA ALA A 128 16.86 10.54 13.26
C ALA A 128 16.60 9.79 11.95
N ALA A 129 17.64 9.52 11.16
CA ALA A 129 17.55 8.69 9.97
C ALA A 129 17.17 7.24 10.31
N SER A 130 17.71 6.70 11.41
CA SER A 130 17.33 5.36 11.89
C SER A 130 15.84 5.26 12.20
N ARG A 131 15.29 6.24 12.95
CA ARG A 131 13.84 6.29 13.22
C ARG A 131 13.03 6.40 11.94
N HIS A 132 13.43 7.26 11.01
CA HIS A 132 12.73 7.43 9.73
C HIS A 132 12.63 6.12 8.95
N HIS A 133 13.76 5.43 8.73
CA HIS A 133 13.78 4.18 7.99
C HIS A 133 13.05 3.04 8.72
N TYR A 134 13.15 2.97 10.04
CA TYR A 134 12.37 2.02 10.84
C TYR A 134 10.86 2.24 10.71
N THR A 135 10.41 3.50 10.73
CA THR A 135 9.01 3.87 10.52
C THR A 135 8.51 3.42 9.16
N LEU A 136 9.29 3.62 8.09
CA LEU A 136 8.93 3.14 6.75
C LEU A 136 8.72 1.61 6.70
N VAL A 137 9.65 0.84 7.28
CA VAL A 137 9.52 -0.62 7.37
C VAL A 137 8.29 -1.02 8.19
N SER A 138 8.00 -0.31 9.27
CA SER A 138 6.86 -0.60 10.15
C SER A 138 5.53 -0.38 9.44
N ILE A 139 5.38 0.73 8.70
CA ILE A 139 4.18 1.03 7.91
C ILE A 139 4.00 -0.01 6.80
N ALA A 140 5.07 -0.33 6.08
CA ALA A 140 5.02 -1.34 5.03
C ALA A 140 4.62 -2.71 5.58
N GLY A 141 5.14 -3.12 6.74
CA GLY A 141 4.77 -4.35 7.43
C GLY A 141 3.27 -4.43 7.72
N GLN A 142 2.68 -3.36 8.26
CA GLN A 142 1.24 -3.31 8.51
C GLN A 142 0.42 -3.37 7.21
N ARG A 143 0.88 -2.67 6.16
CA ARG A 143 0.21 -2.72 4.85
C ARG A 143 0.24 -4.11 4.25
N VAL A 144 1.36 -4.81 4.33
CA VAL A 144 1.46 -6.20 3.86
C VAL A 144 0.53 -7.11 4.65
N SER A 145 0.44 -6.95 5.98
CA SER A 145 -0.51 -7.71 6.81
C SER A 145 -1.95 -7.54 6.32
N GLY A 146 -2.41 -6.29 6.14
CA GLY A 146 -3.76 -6.00 5.64
C GLY A 146 -3.99 -6.50 4.21
N LEU A 147 -3.02 -6.34 3.31
CA LEU A 147 -3.10 -6.87 1.95
C LEU A 147 -3.19 -8.40 1.92
N GLY A 148 -2.53 -9.09 2.86
CA GLY A 148 -2.62 -10.54 3.01
C GLY A 148 -4.02 -11.00 3.46
N GLU A 149 -4.67 -10.24 4.36
CA GLU A 149 -6.08 -10.45 4.72
C GLU A 149 -7.02 -10.21 3.52
N GLU A 150 -6.84 -9.10 2.81
CA GLU A 150 -7.60 -8.81 1.60
C GLU A 150 -7.44 -9.90 0.53
N ALA A 151 -6.23 -10.46 0.37
CA ALA A 151 -5.98 -11.57 -0.54
C ALA A 151 -6.72 -12.86 -0.14
N ARG A 152 -6.79 -13.17 1.15
CA ARG A 152 -7.60 -14.30 1.67
C ARG A 152 -9.09 -14.10 1.41
N VAL A 153 -9.58 -12.86 1.54
CA VAL A 153 -10.96 -12.51 1.16
C VAL A 153 -11.17 -12.69 -0.35
N CYS A 154 -10.23 -12.31 -1.22
CA CYS A 154 -10.32 -12.58 -2.66
C CYS A 154 -10.43 -14.09 -2.95
N ALA A 155 -9.67 -14.93 -2.25
CA ALA A 155 -9.69 -16.38 -2.42
C ALA A 155 -11.01 -17.02 -1.91
N GLY A 156 -11.70 -16.36 -0.98
CA GLY A 156 -12.88 -16.88 -0.30
C GLY A 156 -12.57 -17.74 0.92
N GLU A 157 -11.32 -17.74 1.41
CA GLU A 157 -10.91 -18.45 2.62
C GLU A 157 -11.37 -17.73 3.90
N GLU A 158 -11.51 -16.41 3.82
CA GLU A 158 -12.07 -15.60 4.91
C GLU A 158 -13.60 -15.61 4.78
N LEU A 159 -14.25 -16.64 5.33
CA LEU A 159 -15.70 -16.62 5.51
C LEU A 159 -16.02 -15.48 6.48
N ARG A 160 -16.54 -14.37 5.95
CA ARG A 160 -17.31 -13.45 6.79
C ARG A 160 -18.45 -14.28 7.34
N TYR A 161 -18.43 -14.51 8.65
CA TYR A 161 -19.49 -15.17 9.38
C TYR A 161 -20.74 -14.30 9.28
N ALA A 162 -21.49 -14.45 8.19
CA ALA A 162 -22.91 -14.24 8.23
C ALA A 162 -23.44 -15.49 8.93
N ASP A 163 -23.88 -15.34 10.18
CA ASP A 163 -24.70 -16.36 10.83
C ASP A 163 -25.87 -16.73 9.90
N ASP A 164 -26.50 -17.89 10.09
CA ASP A 164 -27.69 -18.25 9.33
C ASP A 164 -28.70 -17.09 9.38
N ALA A 165 -28.85 -16.37 8.27
CA ALA A 165 -29.77 -15.26 8.20
C ALA A 165 -31.19 -15.84 8.24
N VAL A 166 -31.85 -15.75 9.40
CA VAL A 166 -33.27 -16.09 9.52
C VAL A 166 -34.07 -15.00 8.83
N LEU A 167 -34.37 -15.21 7.54
CA LEU A 167 -35.20 -14.34 6.74
C LEU A 167 -36.68 -14.65 7.03
N GLU A 168 -37.32 -13.82 7.85
CA GLU A 168 -38.77 -13.83 7.99
C GLU A 168 -39.39 -13.01 6.84
N VAL A 169 -39.85 -13.70 5.79
CA VAL A 169 -40.59 -13.08 4.69
C VAL A 169 -42.06 -13.02 5.08
N SER A 170 -42.52 -11.85 5.49
CA SER A 170 -43.94 -11.56 5.67
C SER A 170 -44.53 -11.02 4.36
N VAL A 171 -45.43 -11.80 3.77
CA VAL A 171 -46.22 -11.41 2.59
C VAL A 171 -47.56 -10.91 3.11
N ASP A 172 -47.88 -9.63 2.88
CA ASP A 172 -49.17 -9.05 3.29
C ASP A 172 -50.33 -9.82 2.63
N PRO A 173 -51.31 -10.37 3.35
CA PRO A 173 -52.45 -11.04 2.73
C PRO A 173 -53.34 -10.12 1.87
N GLY A 174 -53.13 -8.81 1.91
CA GLY A 174 -53.81 -7.80 1.09
C GLY A 174 -53.16 -7.51 -0.27
N ILE A 175 -51.95 -8.03 -0.53
CA ILE A 175 -51.44 -8.06 -1.92
C ILE A 175 -52.18 -9.18 -2.64
N GLY A 176 -53.01 -8.79 -3.62
CA GLY A 176 -53.73 -9.74 -4.47
C GLY A 176 -52.77 -10.75 -5.11
N SER A 177 -53.31 -11.90 -5.53
CA SER A 177 -52.56 -12.83 -6.38
C SER A 177 -51.89 -12.05 -7.52
N PRO A 178 -50.64 -12.37 -7.91
CA PRO A 178 -50.02 -11.74 -9.06
C PRO A 178 -51.01 -11.77 -10.22
N ASP A 179 -51.37 -10.60 -10.76
CA ASP A 179 -52.25 -10.52 -11.91
C ASP A 179 -51.56 -11.29 -13.06
N GLU A 180 -52.06 -12.46 -13.42
CA GLU A 180 -51.46 -13.29 -14.47
C GLU A 180 -51.44 -12.54 -15.82
N ASP A 181 -52.33 -11.57 -16.00
CA ASP A 181 -52.38 -10.66 -17.14
C ASP A 181 -51.24 -9.63 -17.16
N PHE A 182 -50.66 -9.27 -16.00
CA PHE A 182 -49.52 -8.33 -15.94
C PHE A 182 -48.21 -9.01 -16.37
N LEU A 183 -48.09 -10.33 -16.17
CA LEU A 183 -46.91 -11.12 -16.54
C LEU A 183 -47.00 -11.71 -17.97
N ALA A 184 -48.16 -11.60 -18.62
CA ALA A 184 -48.33 -12.05 -20.00
C ALA A 184 -47.77 -11.05 -21.03
N ASP A 185 -47.80 -9.75 -20.72
CA ASP A 185 -47.37 -8.67 -21.65
C ASP A 185 -45.85 -8.61 -21.83
N GLU A 186 -45.05 -8.91 -20.79
CA GLU A 186 -43.58 -8.88 -20.90
C GLU A 186 -42.98 -10.07 -21.65
N ARG A 187 -43.69 -11.20 -21.75
CA ARG A 187 -43.23 -12.35 -22.56
C ARG A 187 -43.34 -12.06 -24.06
N GLU A 188 -44.35 -11.30 -24.49
CA GLU A 188 -44.50 -10.93 -25.91
C GLU A 188 -43.47 -9.87 -26.35
N VAL A 189 -43.01 -9.03 -25.43
CA VAL A 189 -41.93 -8.06 -25.70
C VAL A 189 -40.56 -8.75 -25.84
N LEU A 190 -40.32 -9.84 -25.09
CA LEU A 190 -39.06 -10.60 -25.18
C LEU A 190 -38.92 -11.33 -26.53
N ASP A 191 -40.03 -11.81 -27.11
CA ASP A 191 -40.08 -12.47 -28.44
C ASP A 191 -40.02 -11.48 -29.62
N ARG A 192 -40.17 -10.17 -29.36
CA ARG A 192 -40.06 -9.09 -30.35
C ARG A 192 -38.77 -8.31 -30.30
N LEU A 193 -37.82 -8.69 -29.44
CA LEU A 193 -36.49 -8.10 -29.51
C LEU A 193 -35.92 -8.44 -30.89
N PRO A 194 -35.57 -7.43 -31.73
CA PRO A 194 -34.92 -7.72 -32.99
C PRO A 194 -33.65 -8.51 -32.67
N GLU A 195 -33.38 -9.56 -33.44
CA GLU A 195 -32.13 -10.29 -33.31
C GLU A 195 -30.96 -9.30 -33.37
N LEU A 196 -30.33 -9.03 -32.22
CA LEU A 196 -29.03 -8.40 -32.17
C LEU A 196 -28.00 -9.49 -32.49
N THR A 197 -27.99 -9.91 -33.75
CA THR A 197 -26.91 -10.67 -34.35
C THR A 197 -26.07 -9.73 -35.23
N PRO A 198 -24.76 -9.98 -35.33
CA PRO A 198 -23.72 -9.00 -35.05
C PRO A 198 -23.14 -8.42 -36.34
N TYR A 199 -22.31 -7.37 -36.21
CA TYR A 199 -21.24 -7.01 -37.15
C TYR A 199 -21.29 -7.69 -38.54
N GLN A 200 -21.86 -6.98 -39.53
CA GLN A 200 -21.41 -7.08 -40.92
C GLN A 200 -20.27 -6.08 -41.14
#